data_AF-A0A838JI28-F1
#
_entry.id   AF-A0A838JI28-F1
#
_cell.length_a   1.000
_cell.length_b   1.000
_cell.length_c   1.000
_cell.angle_alpha   90.00
_cell.angle_beta   90.00
_cell.angle_gamma   90.00
#
_symmetry.space_group_name_H-M   'P 1'
#
loop_
_entity.id
_entity.type
_entity.pdbx_description
1 polymer ?
#
loop_
_entity_poly.entity_id
_entity_poly.type
_entity_poly.pdbx_seq_one_letter_code
_entity_poly.pdbx_strand_id
1 'polypeptide(L)' 'MRPVPASQVATIAEMQGVIRDFRSGAGIVQVLRGVNLRVEPGEFVA' A
#
# COMPACT_ATOMS: atom_id res chain seq x y z
N MET A 1 -21.60 27.84 -15.39
CA MET A 1 -20.61 27.42 -14.38
C MET A 1 -20.15 26.01 -14.73
N ARG A 2 -18.88 25.81 -15.10
CA ARG A 2 -18.31 24.49 -15.39
C ARG A 2 -17.79 23.92 -14.07
N PRO A 3 -18.18 22.70 -13.64
CA PRO A 3 -17.61 22.12 -12.42
C PRO A 3 -16.10 21.97 -12.62
N VAL A 4 -15.34 22.52 -11.68
CA VAL A 4 -13.88 22.30 -11.61
C VAL A 4 -13.70 20.86 -11.15
N PRO A 5 -12.90 20.04 -11.84
CA PRO A 5 -12.62 18.69 -11.36
C PRO A 5 -12.01 18.82 -9.97
N ALA A 6 -12.59 18.14 -8.99
CA ALA A 6 -11.93 17.92 -7.71
C ALA A 6 -10.55 17.36 -8.05
N SER A 7 -9.48 18.09 -7.69
CA SER A 7 -8.11 17.65 -7.93
C SER A 7 -8.03 16.19 -7.52
N GLN A 8 -7.78 15.30 -8.49
CA GLN A 8 -7.49 13.90 -8.19
C GLN A 8 -6.17 13.90 -7.46
N VAL A 9 -6.26 13.99 -6.14
CA VAL A 9 -5.17 13.72 -5.23
C VAL A 9 -4.86 12.24 -5.46
N ALA A 10 -3.87 11.96 -6.30
CA ALA A 10 -3.50 10.60 -6.63
C ALA A 10 -2.92 9.96 -5.36
N THR A 11 -3.51 8.85 -4.92
CA THR A 11 -2.99 8.01 -3.85
C THR A 11 -1.50 7.74 -4.09
N ILE A 12 -0.66 7.97 -3.09
CA ILE A 12 0.80 7.84 -3.21
C ILE A 12 1.19 6.36 -3.27
N ALA A 13 0.55 5.54 -2.44
CA ALA A 13 0.77 4.10 -2.43
C ALA A 13 -0.51 3.36 -2.06
N GLU A 14 -0.79 2.27 -2.78
CA GLU A 14 -1.88 1.36 -2.47
C GLU A 14 -1.36 -0.09 -2.50
N MET A 15 -1.64 -0.82 -1.44
CA MET A 15 -1.35 -2.24 -1.29
C MET A 15 -2.63 -2.97 -0.92
N GLN A 16 -2.93 -4.05 -1.62
CA GLN A 16 -4.10 -4.88 -1.38
C GLN A 16 -3.70 -6.35 -1.30
N GLY A 17 -3.99 -6.99 -0.18
CA GLY A 17 -3.73 -8.41 0.05
C GLY A 17 -2.26 -8.81 -0.07
N VAL A 18 -1.33 -7.90 0.23
CA VAL A 18 0.10 -8.15 0.00
C VAL A 18 0.59 -9.25 0.93
N ILE A 19 0.96 -10.37 0.33
CA ILE A 19 1.63 -11.50 0.97
C ILE A 19 3.08 -11.49 0.51
N ARG A 20 3.99 -11.72 1.45
CA ARG A 20 5.41 -11.82 1.15
C ARG A 20 6.00 -12.95 1.93
N ASP A 21 6.64 -13.86 1.21
CA ASP A 21 7.38 -14.98 1.78
C ASP A 21 8.89 -14.75 1.56
N PHE A 22 9.68 -15.12 2.55
CA PHE A 22 11.13 -15.07 2.49
C PHE A 22 11.70 -16.47 2.75
N ARG A 23 12.62 -16.90 1.87
CA ARG A 23 13.34 -18.17 2.07
C ARG A 23 14.50 -17.90 3.02
N SER A 24 14.56 -18.65 4.11
CA SER A 24 15.66 -18.59 5.08
C SER A 24 16.08 -20.00 5.46
N GLY A 25 17.33 -20.35 5.16
CA GLY A 25 17.85 -21.70 5.36
C GLY A 25 16.99 -22.76 4.66
N ALA A 26 16.49 -23.73 5.43
CA ALA A 26 15.65 -24.81 4.93
C ALA A 26 14.13 -24.50 4.95
N GLY A 27 13.72 -23.28 5.32
CA GLY A 27 12.31 -22.93 5.52
C GLY A 27 11.83 -21.73 4.70
N ILE A 28 10.51 -21.59 4.62
CA ILE A 28 9.82 -20.40 4.10
C ILE A 28 9.15 -19.71 5.27
N VAL A 29 9.41 -18.41 5.44
CA VAL A 29 8.76 -17.56 6.45
C VAL A 29 7.89 -16.54 5.75
N GLN A 30 6.60 -16.53 6.08
CA GLN A 30 5.69 -15.49 5.60
C GLN A 30 5.88 -14.21 6.43
N VAL A 31 6.49 -13.20 5.82
CA VAL A 31 6.83 -11.92 6.45
C VAL A 31 5.71 -10.88 6.33
N LEU A 32 4.89 -10.94 5.28
CA LEU A 32 3.65 -10.16 5.17
C LEU A 32 2.46 -11.12 5.00
N ARG A 33 1.41 -10.90 5.79
CA ARG A 33 0.24 -11.79 5.90
C ARG A 33 -1.04 -11.12 5.38
N GLY A 34 -1.06 -10.76 4.10
CA GLY A 34 -2.24 -10.16 3.46
C GLY A 34 -2.45 -8.70 3.87
N VAL A 35 -1.39 -7.90 3.78
CA VAL A 35 -1.40 -6.49 4.20
C VAL A 35 -2.19 -5.65 3.19
N ASN A 36 -3.10 -4.83 3.72
CA ASN A 36 -3.79 -3.76 2.99
C ASN A 36 -3.27 -2.42 3.52
N LEU A 37 -2.81 -1.53 2.63
CA LEU A 37 -2.37 -0.18 2.99
C LEU A 37 -2.83 0.80 1.91
N ARG A 38 -3.21 2.00 2.32
CA ARG A 38 -3.39 3.15 1.44
C ARG A 38 -2.69 4.33 2.09
N VAL A 39 -1.86 5.02 1.33
CA VAL A 39 -1.14 6.22 1.79
C VAL A 39 -1.57 7.39 0.92
N GLU A 40 -2.11 8.43 1.56
CA GLU A 40 -2.61 9.61 0.89
C GLU A 40 -1.62 10.78 0.95
N PRO A 41 -1.70 11.74 0.00
CA PRO A 41 -0.88 12.95 0.05
C PRO A 41 -1.00 13.74 1.36
N GLY A 42 0.16 14.01 1.96
CA GLY A 42 0.28 14.71 3.24
C GLY A 42 0.30 13.79 4.47
N GLU A 43 0.13 12.48 4.28
CA GLU A 43 0.23 11.49 5.35
C GLU A 43 1.69 11.17 5.68
N PHE A 44 2.02 11.11 6.98
CA PHE A 44 3.32 10.67 7.48
C PHE A 44 3.18 9.27 8.07
N VAL A 45 3.94 8.31 7.55
CA VAL A 45 3.92 6.89 7.95
C VAL A 45 5.24 6.55 8.64
N ALA A 46 5.19 5.78 9.74
CA ALA A 46 6.34 5.36 10.56
C ALA A 46 6.49 3.84 10.61
#